data_AF-A0A8T5TVT8-F1
#
_entry.id   AF-A0A8T5TVT8-F1
#
_cell.length_a   1.000
_cell.length_b   1.000
_cell.length_c   1.000
_cell.angle_alpha   90.00
_cell.angle_beta   90.00
_cell.angle_gamma   90.00
#
_symmetry.space_group_name_H-M   'P 1'
#
loop_
_entity.id
_entity.type
_entity.pdbx_description
1 polymer ?
#
loop_
_entity_poly.entity_id
_entity_poly.type
_entity_poly.pdbx_seq_one_letter_code
_entity_poly.pdbx_strand_id
1 'polypeptide(L)'
;LKLTGHTKIDFYNDIDKLLKSMSIIFDKLATIGTMRGAQVLMAVAKLTGPDKVVNKTDVKNCLNIDRLEKLNSAFKYLKDAKYIMVEEKTEKFHIVKLNEEDNPDLNIFREIVQKYWKSPQEEVEQAKKWSEER
;
A
#
# COMPACT_ATOMS: atom_id res chain seq x y z
N LEU A 1 -20.43 -23.61 -16.71
CA LEU A 1 -21.01 -23.37 -15.37
C LEU A 1 -21.18 -21.87 -15.18
N LYS A 2 -22.41 -21.34 -15.17
CA LYS A 2 -22.68 -19.95 -14.79
C LYS A 2 -23.09 -19.97 -13.31
N LEU A 3 -22.38 -19.21 -12.47
CA LEU A 3 -22.76 -19.01 -11.07
C LEU A 3 -24.11 -18.27 -11.01
N THR A 4 -25.11 -18.83 -10.35
CA THR A 4 -26.47 -18.25 -10.23
C THR A 4 -26.74 -17.74 -8.83
N GLY A 5 -27.44 -16.61 -8.72
CA GLY A 5 -28.03 -16.11 -7.47
C GLY A 5 -27.04 -16.08 -6.28
N HIS A 6 -27.44 -16.71 -5.17
CA HIS A 6 -26.68 -16.78 -3.92
C HIS A 6 -25.29 -17.41 -4.08
N THR A 7 -25.12 -18.44 -4.92
CA THR A 7 -23.83 -19.08 -5.15
C THR A 7 -22.79 -18.13 -5.75
N LYS A 8 -23.24 -17.14 -6.55
CA LYS A 8 -22.36 -16.09 -7.07
C LYS A 8 -21.90 -15.15 -5.96
N ILE A 9 -22.79 -14.80 -5.03
CA ILE A 9 -22.49 -13.94 -3.88
C ILE A 9 -21.50 -14.65 -2.96
N ASP A 10 -21.74 -15.91 -2.62
CA ASP A 10 -20.87 -16.70 -1.75
C ASP A 10 -19.47 -16.85 -2.36
N PHE A 11 -19.39 -17.14 -3.66
CA PHE A 11 -18.12 -17.21 -4.38
C PHE A 11 -17.33 -15.90 -4.27
N TYR A 12 -17.95 -14.75 -4.49
CA TYR A 12 -17.24 -13.47 -4.35
C TYR A 12 -16.86 -13.16 -2.91
N ASN A 13 -17.70 -13.52 -1.94
CA ASN A 13 -17.37 -13.36 -0.52
C ASN A 13 -16.16 -14.21 -0.13
N ASP A 14 -16.05 -15.42 -0.66
CA ASP A 14 -14.91 -16.30 -0.38
C ASP A 14 -13.63 -15.80 -1.06
N ILE A 15 -13.72 -15.27 -2.28
CA ILE A 15 -12.59 -14.56 -2.93
C ILE A 15 -12.17 -13.34 -2.10
N ASP A 16 -13.12 -12.57 -1.58
CA ASP A 16 -12.84 -11.39 -0.74
C ASP A 16 -12.08 -11.77 0.53
N LYS A 17 -12.50 -12.85 1.22
CA LYS A 17 -11.78 -13.40 2.37
C LYS A 17 -10.37 -13.86 2.02
N LEU A 18 -10.19 -14.54 0.88
CA LEU A 18 -8.87 -15.00 0.43
C LEU A 18 -7.92 -13.82 0.18
N LEU A 19 -8.38 -12.81 -0.57
CA LEU A 19 -7.59 -11.60 -0.86
C LEU A 19 -7.20 -10.85 0.41
N LYS A 20 -8.12 -10.76 1.38
CA LYS A 20 -7.84 -10.17 2.69
C LYS A 20 -6.77 -10.94 3.45
N SER A 21 -6.89 -12.26 3.54
CA SER A 21 -5.88 -13.12 4.19
C SER A 21 -4.52 -13.01 3.51
N MET A 22 -4.48 -13.03 2.17
CA MET A 22 -3.23 -12.87 1.41
C MET A 22 -2.58 -11.51 1.65
N SER A 23 -3.35 -10.44 1.73
CA SER A 23 -2.82 -9.09 2.02
C SER A 23 -2.15 -9.03 3.40
N ILE A 24 -2.75 -9.66 4.41
CA ILE A 24 -2.19 -9.75 5.77
C ILE A 24 -0.91 -10.58 5.78
N ILE A 25 -0.88 -11.72 5.06
CA ILE A 25 0.32 -12.56 4.96
C ILE A 25 1.44 -11.79 4.27
N PHE A 26 1.16 -11.14 3.15
CA PHE A 26 2.15 -10.37 2.41
C PHE A 26 2.71 -9.21 3.23
N ASP A 27 1.87 -8.50 3.97
CA ASP A 27 2.31 -7.45 4.89
C ASP A 27 3.28 -7.99 5.95
N LYS A 28 2.91 -9.10 6.60
CA LYS A 28 3.81 -9.77 7.56
C LYS A 28 5.11 -10.22 6.91
N LEU A 29 5.08 -10.79 5.70
CA LEU A 29 6.29 -11.17 4.98
C LEU A 29 7.16 -9.95 4.62
N ALA A 30 6.54 -8.84 4.22
CA ALA A 30 7.23 -7.58 3.95
C ALA A 30 7.91 -7.00 5.19
N THR A 31 7.43 -7.34 6.40
CA THR A 31 8.05 -6.96 7.68
C THR A 31 9.19 -7.87 8.13
N ILE A 32 9.31 -9.11 7.62
CA ILE A 32 10.23 -10.15 8.13
C ILE A 32 11.70 -10.01 7.62
N GLY A 33 12.07 -8.91 6.95
CA GLY A 33 13.46 -8.67 6.51
C GLY A 33 13.75 -7.24 6.06
N THR A 34 14.83 -7.02 5.29
CA THR A 34 15.21 -5.71 4.71
C THR A 34 14.29 -5.24 3.56
N MET A 35 13.13 -5.88 3.34
CA MET A 35 12.21 -5.64 2.22
C MET A 35 11.36 -4.38 2.37
N ARG A 36 11.98 -3.27 2.78
CA ARG A 36 11.35 -1.94 2.83
C ARG A 36 10.73 -1.52 1.50
N GLY A 37 11.24 -2.04 0.37
CA GLY A 37 10.66 -1.85 -0.96
C GLY A 37 9.20 -2.30 -1.05
N ALA A 38 8.85 -3.48 -0.53
CA ALA A 38 7.46 -3.96 -0.57
C ALA A 38 6.53 -3.07 0.25
N GLN A 39 6.95 -2.69 1.46
CA GLN A 39 6.16 -1.78 2.32
C GLN A 39 5.97 -0.40 1.68
N VAL A 40 7.03 0.17 1.09
CA VAL A 40 6.93 1.45 0.39
C VAL A 40 6.00 1.34 -0.81
N LEU A 41 6.07 0.25 -1.59
CA LEU A 41 5.19 0.04 -2.73
C LEU A 41 3.71 -0.08 -2.30
N MET A 42 3.43 -0.82 -1.23
CA MET A 42 2.08 -0.91 -0.64
C MET A 42 1.59 0.45 -0.13
N ALA A 43 2.42 1.20 0.58
CA ALA A 43 2.04 2.53 1.06
C ALA A 43 1.78 3.50 -0.10
N VAL A 44 2.62 3.51 -1.14
CA VAL A 44 2.38 4.30 -2.35
C VAL A 44 1.06 3.89 -2.99
N ALA A 45 0.78 2.60 -3.14
CA ALA A 45 -0.48 2.10 -3.68
C ALA A 45 -1.70 2.51 -2.84
N LYS A 46 -1.62 2.40 -1.51
CA LYS A 46 -2.67 2.81 -0.58
C LYS A 46 -3.00 4.30 -0.70
N LEU A 47 -1.97 5.13 -0.85
CA LEU A 47 -2.09 6.59 -0.88
C LEU A 47 -2.43 7.15 -2.27
N THR A 48 -2.00 6.47 -3.34
CA THR A 48 -2.20 6.91 -4.72
C THR A 48 -3.67 6.77 -5.10
N GLY A 49 -4.32 7.88 -5.46
CA GLY A 49 -5.69 7.91 -5.98
C GLY A 49 -5.79 8.92 -7.13
N PRO A 50 -6.95 8.99 -7.82
CA PRO A 50 -7.12 9.81 -9.04
C PRO A 50 -6.64 11.25 -8.90
N ASP A 51 -6.84 11.85 -7.72
CA ASP A 51 -6.54 13.26 -7.44
C ASP A 51 -5.57 13.47 -6.27
N LYS A 52 -4.82 12.43 -5.87
CA LYS A 52 -3.91 12.51 -4.72
C LYS A 52 -2.46 12.63 -5.14
N VAL A 53 -1.85 13.75 -4.76
CA VAL A 53 -0.40 13.93 -4.79
C VAL A 53 0.18 13.24 -3.56
N VAL A 54 0.93 12.15 -3.77
CA VAL A 54 1.64 11.45 -2.70
C VAL A 54 3.08 11.91 -2.67
N ASN A 55 3.58 12.29 -1.50
CA ASN A 55 4.98 12.61 -1.28
C ASN A 55 5.66 11.55 -0.37
N LYS A 56 6.99 11.62 -0.28
CA LYS A 56 7.77 10.67 0.54
C LYS A 56 7.42 10.71 2.04
N THR A 57 7.02 11.88 2.55
CA THR A 57 6.59 12.06 3.94
C THR A 57 5.24 11.40 4.19
N ASP A 58 4.32 11.44 3.23
CA ASP A 58 3.02 10.75 3.34
C ASP A 58 3.23 9.25 3.46
N VAL A 59 4.13 8.68 2.64
CA VAL A 59 4.51 7.27 2.71
C VAL A 59 5.13 6.93 4.07
N LYS A 60 6.02 7.78 4.59
CA LYS A 60 6.62 7.62 5.92
C LYS A 60 5.55 7.58 7.01
N ASN A 61 4.58 8.50 6.95
CA ASN A 61 3.50 8.60 7.92
C ASN A 61 2.57 7.39 7.83
N CYS A 62 2.17 6.98 6.62
CA CYS A 62 1.36 5.79 6.37
C CYS A 62 2.00 4.52 6.96
N LEU A 63 3.32 4.37 6.82
CA LEU A 63 4.08 3.26 7.41
C LEU A 63 4.39 3.44 8.90
N ASN A 64 3.97 4.54 9.52
CA ASN A 64 4.27 4.90 10.90
C ASN A 64 5.78 4.81 11.24
N ILE A 65 6.61 5.37 10.36
CA ILE A 65 8.07 5.39 10.52
C ILE A 65 8.53 6.75 11.05
N ASP A 66 9.48 6.72 11.98
CA ASP A 66 10.07 7.89 12.63
C ASP A 66 10.85 8.78 11.64
N ARG A 67 11.73 8.17 10.84
CA ARG A 67 12.72 8.86 10.00
C ARG A 67 12.60 8.48 8.53
N LEU A 68 12.55 9.50 7.65
CA LEU A 68 12.39 9.29 6.21
C LEU A 68 13.59 8.57 5.59
N GLU A 69 14.79 8.78 6.12
CA GLU A 69 16.05 8.23 5.62
C GLU A 69 16.04 6.69 5.60
N LYS A 70 15.25 6.08 6.50
CA LYS A 70 15.05 4.62 6.55
C LYS A 70 14.36 4.07 5.30
N LEU A 71 13.73 4.94 4.49
CA LEU A 71 13.03 4.58 3.26
C LEU A 71 13.80 4.93 1.99
N ASN A 72 14.93 5.65 2.09
CA ASN A 72 15.65 6.14 0.90
C ASN A 72 16.12 5.02 -0.03
N SER A 73 16.67 3.94 0.53
CA SER A 73 17.10 2.77 -0.25
C SER A 73 15.94 2.08 -0.95
N ALA A 74 14.77 2.01 -0.29
CA ALA A 74 13.55 1.44 -0.87
C ALA A 74 13.00 2.30 -2.02
N PHE A 75 12.92 3.62 -1.83
CA PHE A 75 12.52 4.53 -2.91
C PHE A 75 13.46 4.44 -4.11
N LYS A 76 14.77 4.41 -3.86
CA LYS A 76 15.78 4.26 -4.92
C LYS A 76 15.57 2.95 -5.68
N TYR A 77 15.52 1.83 -4.97
CA TYR A 77 15.30 0.52 -5.56
C TYR A 77 14.02 0.46 -6.42
N LEU A 78 12.89 0.93 -5.90
CA LEU A 78 11.61 0.89 -6.63
C LEU A 78 11.60 1.80 -7.86
N LYS A 79 12.29 2.95 -7.80
CA LYS A 79 12.48 3.85 -8.96
C LYS A 79 13.35 3.18 -10.01
N ASP A 80 14.49 2.62 -9.62
CA ASP A 80 15.43 1.94 -10.51
C ASP A 80 14.78 0.70 -11.17
N ALA A 81 13.97 -0.04 -10.41
CA ALA A 81 13.18 -1.18 -10.89
C ALA A 81 11.87 -0.78 -11.62
N LYS A 82 11.63 0.52 -11.81
CA LYS A 82 10.47 1.07 -12.54
C LYS A 82 9.09 0.74 -11.96
N TYR A 83 8.98 0.38 -10.68
CA TYR A 83 7.67 0.18 -10.02
C TYR A 83 7.01 1.50 -9.62
N ILE A 84 7.82 2.54 -9.36
CA ILE A 84 7.33 3.87 -9.02
C ILE A 84 8.00 4.92 -9.90
N MET A 85 7.30 6.03 -10.10
CA MET A 85 7.86 7.27 -10.63
C MET A 85 8.05 8.26 -9.49
N VAL A 86 9.17 8.98 -9.52
CA VAL A 86 9.46 10.07 -8.59
C VAL A 86 9.72 11.33 -9.40
N GLU A 87 8.74 12.22 -9.43
CA GLU A 87 8.89 13.56 -10.03
C GLU A 87 9.50 14.51 -9.01
N GLU A 88 10.69 15.04 -9.33
CA GLU A 88 11.38 15.97 -8.46
C GLU A 88 10.90 17.40 -8.73
N LYS A 89 10.07 17.97 -7.84
CA LYS A 89 9.57 19.35 -7.99
C LYS A 89 10.51 20.35 -7.31
N THR A 90 11.02 20.02 -6.13
CA THR A 90 12.06 20.78 -5.39
C THR A 90 12.97 19.81 -4.64
N GLU A 91 14.10 20.28 -4.10
CA GLU A 91 15.02 19.45 -3.29
C GLU A 91 14.34 18.71 -2.12
N LYS A 92 13.25 19.27 -1.58
CA LYS A 92 12.52 18.72 -0.43
C LYS A 92 11.16 18.14 -0.78
N PHE A 93 10.62 18.42 -1.97
CA PHE A 93 9.30 18.00 -2.39
C PHE A 93 9.37 17.15 -3.65
N HIS A 94 9.07 15.87 -3.48
CA HIS A 94 9.04 14.88 -4.54
C HIS A 94 7.66 14.23 -4.60
N ILE A 95 7.07 14.16 -5.80
CA ILE A 95 5.81 13.46 -6.03
C ILE A 95 6.14 12.00 -6.37
N VAL A 96 5.53 11.07 -5.66
CA VAL A 96 5.69 9.63 -5.85
C VAL A 96 4.40 9.06 -6.43
N LYS A 97 4.49 8.27 -7.48
CA LYS A 97 3.34 7.60 -8.12
C LYS A 97 3.69 6.16 -8.48
N LEU A 98 2.69 5.29 -8.57
CA LEU A 98 2.87 3.98 -9.20
C LEU A 98 3.14 4.16 -10.70
N ASN A 99 4.03 3.34 -11.26
CA ASN A 99 4.29 3.33 -12.70
C ASN A 99 3.32 2.38 -13.43
N GLU A 100 2.04 2.71 -13.39
CA GLU A 100 0.96 1.90 -13.98
C GLU A 100 1.02 1.85 -15.51
N GLU A 101 1.64 2.84 -16.16
CA GLU A 101 1.83 2.89 -17.61
C GLU A 101 2.74 1.76 -18.10
N ASP A 102 3.90 1.58 -17.45
CA ASP A 102 4.84 0.50 -17.79
C ASP A 102 4.47 -0.83 -17.12
N ASN A 103 3.66 -0.81 -16.04
CA ASN A 103 3.28 -1.99 -15.27
C ASN A 103 1.77 -2.00 -14.96
N PRO A 104 0.92 -2.45 -15.90
CA PRO A 104 -0.54 -2.45 -15.73
C PRO A 104 -1.03 -3.23 -14.52
N ASP A 105 -0.30 -4.27 -14.11
CA ASP A 105 -0.62 -5.09 -12.93
C ASP A 105 -0.62 -4.27 -11.62
N LEU A 106 0.10 -3.13 -11.60
CA LEU A 106 0.10 -2.21 -10.45
C LEU A 106 -1.27 -1.58 -10.20
N ASN A 107 -2.14 -1.50 -11.22
CA ASN A 107 -3.51 -1.02 -11.02
C ASN A 107 -4.32 -2.02 -10.17
N ILE A 108 -4.24 -3.31 -10.49
CA ILE A 108 -4.91 -4.37 -9.70
C ILE A 108 -4.30 -4.44 -8.30
N PHE A 109 -2.98 -4.35 -8.19
CA PHE A 109 -2.29 -4.28 -6.91
C PHE A 109 -2.80 -3.11 -6.06
N ARG A 110 -2.94 -1.91 -6.66
CA ARG A 110 -3.49 -0.73 -6.00
C ARG A 110 -4.88 -0.98 -5.46
N GLU A 111 -5.78 -1.52 -6.28
CA GLU A 111 -7.15 -1.83 -5.86
C GLU A 111 -7.19 -2.80 -4.67
N ILE A 112 -6.38 -3.87 -4.73
CA ILE A 112 -6.27 -4.85 -3.64
C ILE A 112 -5.76 -4.18 -2.36
N VAL A 113 -4.65 -3.43 -2.45
CA VAL A 113 -4.05 -2.76 -1.29
C VAL A 113 -5.02 -1.75 -0.67
N GLN A 114 -5.68 -0.94 -1.49
CA GLN A 114 -6.63 0.06 -0.99
C GLN A 114 -7.80 -0.59 -0.26
N LYS A 115 -8.34 -1.68 -0.81
CA LYS A 115 -9.51 -2.37 -0.28
C LYS A 115 -9.20 -3.22 0.96
N TYR A 116 -8.05 -3.90 0.98
CA TYR A 116 -7.81 -4.98 1.95
C TYR A 116 -6.70 -4.71 2.96
N TRP A 117 -5.71 -3.89 2.62
CA TRP A 117 -4.60 -3.62 3.51
C TRP A 117 -4.92 -2.44 4.44
N LYS A 118 -4.67 -2.63 5.73
CA LYS A 118 -4.65 -1.54 6.71
C LYS A 118 -3.20 -1.11 6.91
N SER A 119 -2.95 0.18 6.77
CA SER A 119 -1.63 0.74 7.00
C SER A 119 -1.28 0.74 8.50
N PRO A 120 0.01 0.66 8.86
CA PRO A 120 0.44 0.77 10.26
C PRO A 120 -0.07 2.02 10.98
N GLN A 121 -0.23 3.14 10.27
CA GLN A 121 -0.82 4.35 10.83
C GLN A 121 -2.29 4.14 11.24
N GLU A 122 -3.10 3.55 10.37
CA GLU A 122 -4.52 3.26 10.64
C GLU A 122 -4.68 2.32 11.84
N GLU A 123 -3.79 1.35 12.01
CA GLU A 123 -3.79 0.45 13.16
C GLU A 123 -3.50 1.16 14.48
N VAL A 124 -2.52 2.07 14.49
CA VAL A 124 -2.20 2.88 15.68
C VAL A 124 -3.34 3.83 16.04
N GLU A 125 -3.94 4.48 15.05
CA GLU A 125 -5.10 5.36 15.26
C GLU A 125 -6.31 4.59 15.80
N GLN A 126 -6.55 3.38 15.31
CA GLN A 126 -7.62 2.52 15.82
C GLN A 126 -7.36 2.09 17.27
N ALA A 127 -6.11 1.72 17.61
CA ALA A 127 -5.74 1.34 18.97
C ALA A 127 -5.90 2.48 19.98
N LYS A 128 -5.58 3.73 19.58
CA LYS A 128 -5.77 4.91 20.43
C LYS A 128 -7.24 5.15 20.77
N LYS A 129 -8.14 5.07 19.78
CA LYS A 129 -9.59 5.23 20.00
C LYS A 129 -10.12 4.26 21.06
N TRP A 130 -9.70 3.00 21.00
CA TRP A 130 -10.10 2.00 22.00
C TRP A 130 -9.55 2.24 23.40
N SER A 131 -8.43 2.95 23.54
CA SER A 131 -7.90 3.34 24.85
C SER A 131 -8.60 4.55 25.46
N GLU A 132 -9.19 5.42 24.62
CA GLU A 132 -9.93 6.61 25.05
C GLU A 132 -11.40 6.31 25.42
N GLU A 133 -11.95 5.21 24.91
CA GLU A 133 -13.32 4.73 25.23
C GLU A 133 -13.40 3.89 26.53
N ARG A 134 -12.28 3.70 27.24
CA ARG A 134 -12.20 3.00 28.54
C ARG A 134 -11.94 3.97 29.68
#